data_AF-J9GW80-F1
#
_entry.id   AF-J9GW80-F1
#
_cell.length_a   1.000
_cell.length_b   1.000
_cell.length_c   1.000
_cell.angle_alpha   90.00
_cell.angle_beta   90.00
_cell.angle_gamma   90.00
#
_symmetry.space_group_name_H-M   'P 1'
#
loop_
_entity.id
_entity.type
_entity.pdbx_description
1 polymer ?
#
loop_
_entity_poly.entity_id
_entity_poly.type
_entity_poly.pdbx_seq_one_letter_code
_entity_poly.pdbx_strand_id
1 'polypeptide(L)'
;MLADTLKAVLSVTLIKKADNSGRVQAMEIMLVNAAIRNLIREGKTHLIPNVIQTSRAQGMRTMDDCLHDYFTQGLITQEMVERHARNIDIALGTHNVR
;
A
#
# COMPACT_ATOMS: atom_id res chain seq x y z
N MET A 1 18.04 1.38 17.72
CA MET A 1 17.32 0.16 18.16
C MET A 1 16.27 -0.29 17.16
N LEU A 2 15.17 0.43 16.87
CA LEU A 2 14.20 -0.02 15.84
C LEU A 2 14.72 0.13 14.39
N ALA A 3 15.31 1.27 14.04
CA ALA A 3 15.83 1.52 12.69
C ALA A 3 16.89 0.49 12.24
N ASP A 4 17.60 -0.11 13.18
CA ASP A 4 18.71 -1.02 12.91
C ASP A 4 18.25 -2.49 12.81
N THR A 5 17.23 -2.86 13.60
CA THR A 5 16.73 -4.23 13.69
C THR A 5 15.58 -4.51 12.73
N LEU A 6 14.70 -3.52 12.46
CA LEU A 6 13.56 -3.70 11.57
C LEU A 6 14.06 -4.01 10.15
N LYS A 7 13.52 -5.08 9.56
CA LYS A 7 13.88 -5.53 8.21
C LYS A 7 12.79 -5.23 7.19
N ALA A 8 11.55 -5.47 7.56
CA ALA A 8 10.38 -5.17 6.76
C ALA A 8 9.13 -5.02 7.64
N VAL A 9 8.10 -4.39 7.09
CA VAL A 9 6.73 -4.41 7.61
C VAL A 9 5.81 -4.84 6.48
N LEU A 10 4.96 -5.82 6.78
CA LEU A 10 3.90 -6.29 5.91
C LEU A 10 2.57 -5.94 6.59
N SER A 11 1.80 -5.03 5.99
CA SER A 11 0.48 -4.67 6.50
C SER A 11 -0.59 -5.28 5.61
N VAL A 12 -1.42 -6.14 6.18
CA VAL A 12 -2.35 -7.01 5.44
C VAL A 12 -3.79 -6.69 5.82
N THR A 13 -4.67 -6.67 4.82
CA THR A 13 -6.12 -6.59 5.02
C THR A 13 -6.83 -7.59 4.09
N LEU A 14 -7.81 -8.32 4.62
CA LEU A 14 -8.65 -9.22 3.82
C LEU A 14 -9.87 -8.46 3.31
N ILE A 15 -10.03 -8.43 1.99
CA ILE A 15 -11.06 -7.66 1.30
C ILE A 15 -12.04 -8.62 0.65
N LYS A 16 -13.34 -8.37 0.83
CA LYS A 16 -14.38 -9.17 0.19
C LYS A 16 -14.24 -9.07 -1.34
N LYS A 17 -14.27 -10.22 -2.01
CA LYS A 17 -14.25 -10.26 -3.48
C LYS A 17 -15.58 -9.80 -4.06
N ALA A 18 -15.54 -9.18 -5.24
CA ALA A 18 -16.73 -8.70 -5.94
C ALA A 18 -17.71 -9.83 -6.30
N ASP A 19 -17.19 -11.03 -6.58
CA ASP A 19 -17.96 -12.23 -6.90
C ASP A 19 -18.61 -12.93 -5.69
N ASN A 20 -18.40 -12.42 -4.48
CA ASN A 20 -18.82 -13.03 -3.21
C ASN A 20 -18.24 -14.43 -2.94
N SER A 21 -17.25 -14.92 -3.70
CA SER A 21 -16.65 -16.26 -3.52
C SER A 21 -15.74 -16.36 -2.29
N GLY A 22 -15.42 -15.22 -1.66
CA GLY A 22 -14.59 -15.17 -0.46
C GLY A 22 -13.90 -13.83 -0.29
N ARG A 23 -12.62 -13.87 0.11
CA ARG A 23 -11.78 -12.69 0.33
C ARG A 23 -10.47 -12.79 -0.44
N VAL A 24 -9.91 -11.65 -0.81
CA VAL A 24 -8.56 -11.49 -1.36
C VAL A 24 -7.69 -10.75 -0.35
N GLN A 25 -6.40 -11.10 -0.30
CA GLN A 25 -5.43 -10.43 0.57
C GLN A 25 -4.88 -9.18 -0.13
N ALA A 26 -5.18 -8.00 0.40
CA ALA A 26 -4.50 -6.77 0.03
C ALA A 26 -3.34 -6.52 1.00
N MET A 27 -2.17 -6.14 0.49
CA MET A 27 -0.96 -6.03 1.30
C MET A 27 -0.10 -4.83 0.89
N GLU A 28 0.27 -4.03 1.89
CA GLU A 28 1.34 -3.04 1.81
C GLU A 28 2.66 -3.68 2.27
N ILE A 29 3.72 -3.42 1.51
CA ILE A 29 5.06 -3.96 1.74
C ILE A 29 6.03 -2.80 1.88
N MET A 30 6.63 -2.68 3.07
CA MET A 30 7.73 -1.76 3.34
C MET A 30 9.00 -2.55 3.65
N LEU A 31 10.03 -2.42 2.83
CA LEU A 31 11.36 -2.93 3.15
C LEU A 31 12.20 -1.83 3.81
N VAL A 32 12.96 -2.17 4.84
CA VAL A 32 13.76 -1.17 5.55
C VAL A 32 15.11 -1.00 4.83
N ASN A 33 15.13 -0.09 3.86
CA ASN A 33 16.34 0.39 3.20
C ASN A 33 16.97 1.59 3.94
N ALA A 34 18.08 2.14 3.44
CA ALA A 34 18.79 3.25 4.10
C ALA A 34 17.91 4.49 4.32
N ALA A 35 17.04 4.83 3.36
CA ALA A 35 16.13 5.96 3.48
C ALA A 35 15.12 5.74 4.61
N ILE A 36 14.46 4.57 4.66
CA ILE A 36 13.52 4.23 5.74
C ILE A 36 14.23 4.25 7.11
N ARG A 37 15.46 3.71 7.22
CA ARG A 37 16.22 3.75 8.49
C ARG A 37 16.43 5.19 8.97
N ASN A 38 16.83 6.09 8.06
CA ASN A 38 17.08 7.49 8.41
C ASN A 38 15.77 8.17 8.84
N LEU A 39 14.67 7.96 8.12
CA LEU A 39 13.36 8.51 8.49
C LEU A 39 12.90 8.03 9.87
N ILE A 40 13.14 6.76 10.23
CA ILE A 40 12.82 6.24 11.57
C ILE A 40 13.71 6.91 12.64
N ARG A 41 15.02 7.06 12.41
CA ARG A 41 15.93 7.71 13.36
C ARG A 41 15.60 9.18 13.61
N GLU A 42 15.18 9.89 12.55
CA GLU A 42 14.83 11.30 12.61
C GLU A 42 13.38 11.55 13.06
N GLY A 43 12.58 10.49 13.28
CA GLY A 43 11.16 10.62 13.63
C GLY A 43 10.27 11.15 12.49
N LYS A 44 10.77 11.18 11.26
CA LYS A 44 10.06 11.68 10.06
C LYS A 44 9.22 10.59 9.39
N THR A 45 8.43 9.88 10.18
CA THR A 45 7.67 8.70 9.71
C THR A 45 6.60 9.04 8.68
N HIS A 46 6.08 10.27 8.68
CA HIS A 46 5.11 10.76 7.69
C HIS A 46 5.65 10.77 6.24
N LEU A 47 6.99 10.73 6.05
CA LEU A 47 7.62 10.65 4.73
C LEU A 47 7.78 9.22 4.21
N ILE A 48 7.55 8.20 5.05
CA ILE A 48 7.71 6.79 4.70
C ILE A 48 6.81 6.37 3.51
N PRO A 49 5.53 6.78 3.43
CA PRO A 49 4.67 6.43 2.28
C PRO A 49 5.28 6.80 0.92
N ASN A 50 5.93 7.97 0.83
CA ASN A 50 6.60 8.41 -0.41
C ASN A 50 7.78 7.51 -0.77
N VAL A 51 8.52 7.02 0.22
CA VAL A 51 9.63 6.07 -0.01
C VAL A 51 9.10 4.71 -0.48
N ILE A 52 7.99 4.23 0.08
CA ILE A 52 7.34 2.99 -0.36
C ILE A 52 6.91 3.13 -1.83
N GLN A 53 6.22 4.22 -2.17
CA GLN A 53 5.73 4.49 -3.52
C GLN A 53 6.87 4.56 -4.56
N THR A 54 7.96 5.23 -4.23
CA THR A 54 9.11 5.39 -5.15
C THR A 54 10.04 4.18 -5.19
N SER A 55 9.93 3.24 -4.23
CA SER A 55 10.79 2.04 -4.14
C SER A 55 10.13 0.78 -4.71
N ARG A 56 9.17 0.91 -5.64
CA ARG A 56 8.46 -0.22 -6.26
C ARG A 56 9.42 -1.25 -6.90
N ALA A 57 10.50 -0.78 -7.53
CA ALA A 57 11.52 -1.65 -8.12
C ALA A 57 12.28 -2.51 -7.09
N GLN A 58 12.28 -2.12 -5.82
CA GLN A 58 12.85 -2.91 -4.72
C GLN A 58 11.83 -3.93 -4.15
N GLY A 59 10.63 -4.03 -4.73
CA GLY A 59 9.56 -4.90 -4.24
C GLY A 59 8.67 -4.27 -3.15
N MET A 60 8.79 -2.96 -2.90
CA MET A 60 7.85 -2.24 -2.04
C MET A 60 6.53 -1.98 -2.78
N ARG A 61 5.44 -1.88 -2.03
CA ARG A 61 4.10 -1.64 -2.59
C ARG A 61 3.23 -0.95 -1.56
N THR A 62 2.52 0.09 -1.96
CA THR A 62 1.53 0.76 -1.08
C THR A 62 0.24 -0.06 -1.02
N MET A 63 -0.58 0.16 0.01
CA MET A 63 -1.93 -0.43 0.03
C MET A 63 -2.77 0.05 -1.16
N ASP A 64 -2.71 1.34 -1.49
CA ASP A 64 -3.51 1.94 -2.56
C ASP A 64 -3.14 1.36 -3.94
N ASP A 65 -1.85 1.13 -4.23
CA ASP A 65 -1.41 0.41 -5.44
C ASP A 65 -1.99 -1.02 -5.48
N CYS A 66 -2.07 -1.68 -4.32
CA CYS A 66 -2.65 -3.01 -4.24
C CYS A 66 -4.15 -3.03 -4.53
N LEU A 67 -4.88 -2.06 -3.99
CA LEU A 67 -6.31 -1.90 -4.22
C LEU A 67 -6.60 -1.54 -5.67
N HIS A 68 -5.83 -0.62 -6.25
CA HIS A 68 -5.93 -0.23 -7.64
C HIS A 68 -5.79 -1.43 -8.58
N ASP A 69 -4.77 -2.26 -8.37
CA ASP A 69 -4.57 -3.47 -9.19
C ASP A 69 -5.75 -4.45 -9.08
N TYR A 70 -6.32 -4.63 -7.89
CA TYR A 70 -7.48 -5.51 -7.70
C TYR A 70 -8.78 -4.92 -8.25
N PHE A 71 -8.96 -3.61 -8.15
CA PHE A 71 -10.13 -2.92 -8.70
C PHE A 71 -10.11 -2.97 -10.24
N THR A 72 -8.97 -2.66 -10.86
CA THR A 72 -8.80 -2.74 -12.32
C THR A 72 -8.96 -4.16 -12.87
N GLN A 73 -8.64 -5.18 -12.06
CA GLN A 73 -8.89 -6.59 -12.39
C GLN A 73 -10.33 -7.05 -12.10
N GLY A 74 -11.19 -6.20 -11.52
CA GLY A 74 -12.55 -6.55 -11.12
C GLY A 74 -12.65 -7.50 -9.93
N LEU A 75 -11.57 -7.71 -9.17
CA LEU A 75 -11.54 -8.61 -8.01
C LEU A 75 -12.28 -8.04 -6.80
N ILE A 76 -12.35 -6.71 -6.68
CA ILE A 76 -13.01 -6.00 -5.58
C ILE A 76 -13.90 -4.89 -6.14
N THR A 77 -14.94 -4.50 -5.40
CA THR A 77 -15.85 -3.42 -5.81
C THR A 77 -15.28 -2.05 -5.46
N GLN A 78 -15.80 -0.99 -6.09
CA GLN A 78 -15.47 0.39 -5.73
C GLN A 78 -15.74 0.68 -4.25
N GLU A 79 -16.86 0.20 -3.70
CA GLU A 79 -17.19 0.32 -2.27
C GLU A 79 -16.06 -0.25 -1.38
N MET A 80 -15.49 -1.40 -1.77
CA MET A 80 -14.38 -1.99 -1.03
C MET A 80 -13.10 -1.17 -1.15
N VAL A 81 -12.86 -0.50 -2.29
CA VAL A 81 -11.75 0.44 -2.43
C VAL A 81 -11.93 1.64 -1.51
N GLU A 82 -13.09 2.30 -1.57
CA GLU A 82 -13.41 3.48 -0.74
C GLU A 82 -13.30 3.19 0.76
N ARG A 83 -13.65 1.97 1.18
CA ARG A 83 -13.56 1.54 2.58
C ARG A 83 -12.13 1.31 3.07
N HIS A 84 -11.20 0.93 2.19
CA HIS A 84 -9.88 0.44 2.58
C HIS A 84 -8.70 1.30 2.10
N ALA A 85 -8.90 2.15 1.09
CA ALA A 85 -7.87 3.02 0.56
C ALA A 85 -7.52 4.14 1.54
N ARG A 86 -6.24 4.52 1.58
CA ARG A 86 -5.82 5.77 2.24
C ARG A 86 -6.09 6.96 1.32
N ASN A 87 -5.80 6.82 0.02
CA ASN A 87 -6.13 7.79 -1.00
C ASN A 87 -7.04 7.16 -2.06
N ILE A 88 -8.32 7.50 -2.00
CA ILE A 88 -9.37 6.96 -2.88
C ILE A 88 -9.09 7.31 -4.35
N ASP A 89 -8.63 8.53 -4.64
CA ASP A 89 -8.39 8.98 -6.01
C ASP A 89 -7.26 8.21 -6.70
N ILE A 90 -6.19 7.90 -5.94
CA ILE A 90 -5.10 7.06 -6.42
C ILE A 90 -5.61 5.62 -6.62
N ALA A 91 -6.32 5.07 -5.63
CA ALA A 91 -6.78 3.70 -5.67
C ALA A 91 -7.83 3.43 -6.76
N LEU A 92 -8.66 4.42 -7.11
CA LEU A 92 -9.62 4.34 -8.22
C LEU A 92 -9.02 4.77 -9.56
N GLY A 93 -7.79 5.30 -9.60
CA GLY A 93 -7.13 5.76 -10.83
C GLY A 93 -7.75 7.04 -11.42
N THR A 94 -8.55 7.78 -10.65
CA THR A 94 -9.24 9.00 -11.11
C THR A 94 -8.27 10.18 -11.31
N HIS A 95 -7.07 10.09 -10.76
CA HIS A 95 -6.05 11.14 -10.81
C HIS A 95 -5.40 11.36 -12.19
N ASN A 96 -5.64 10.46 -13.17
CA ASN A 96 -5.05 10.52 -14.52
C ASN A 96 -5.98 11.12 -15.59
N VAL A 97 -7.10 11.73 -15.18
CA VAL A 97 -8.18 12.25 -16.06
C VAL A 97 -8.37 13.77 -15.94
N ARG A 98 -7.36 14.52 -15.47
CA ARG A 98 -7.37 15.99 -15.48
C ARG A 98 -6.04 16.55 -15.96
#